data_AF-A0A6G1HVP0-F1
#
_entry.id   AF-A0A6G1HVP0-F1
#
_cell.length_a   1.000
_cell.length_b   1.000
_cell.length_c   1.000
_cell.angle_alpha   90.00
_cell.angle_beta   90.00
_cell.angle_gamma   90.00
#
_symmetry.space_group_name_H-M   'P 1'
#
loop_
_entity.id
_entity.type
_entity.pdbx_description
1 polymer ?
#
loop_
_entity_poly.entity_id
_entity_poly.type
_entity_poly.pdbx_seq_one_letter_code
_entity_poly.pdbx_strand_id
1 'polypeptide(L)'
;MDDDAINSPRRGLIRRTWDGCKNDIAVAFLYEIDEAMTGGEVGRATEDTGGVRIVWTNKLSTTAGRASWRVERVVINGQREERKHWATIELAEKVVDSEERLINVIAHEYCHLATYIVSGVRDRPHGKEFREWGKQATKLYHDRGVVVTTKHTYDIKYKYIWRCTGCTLHIQRHSKSIKPATQLCGICQGRLEQIKPAPRVRAGEDVDMGPPPQLNAYASFVKENYQLARELSPQGALPKTIMGNLARMYRDQKEMRAKMFTEHDAAKMADAMANRAGMESDGEDGKENKRAENEGDDGGYENEVEVEGAECITDAMGRVDLTE
;
A
#
# COMPACT_ATOMS: atom_id res chain seq x y z
N MET A 1 -8.82 19.56 13.03
CA MET A 1 -7.88 19.66 11.91
C MET A 1 -6.96 18.45 12.02
N ASP A 2 -7.14 17.31 11.35
CA ASP A 2 -7.92 16.94 10.18
C ASP A 2 -8.28 15.44 10.29
N ASP A 3 -9.57 15.10 10.34
CA ASP A 3 -10.05 13.71 10.48
C ASP A 3 -10.40 13.05 9.12
N ASP A 4 -10.21 13.76 8.00
CA ASP A 4 -10.60 13.30 6.65
C ASP A 4 -9.56 12.39 5.95
N ALA A 5 -8.42 12.12 6.57
CA ALA A 5 -7.33 11.33 5.96
C ALA A 5 -7.59 9.80 5.89
N ILE A 6 -8.74 9.32 6.37
CA ILE A 6 -9.00 7.87 6.51
C ILE A 6 -9.38 7.22 5.17
N ASN A 7 -9.86 7.97 4.17
CA ASN A 7 -10.34 7.42 2.90
C ASN A 7 -9.92 8.24 1.66
N SER A 8 -8.67 8.72 1.63
CA SER A 8 -8.15 9.48 0.48
C SER A 8 -7.79 8.56 -0.70
N PRO A 9 -8.24 8.86 -1.94
CA PRO A 9 -7.85 8.14 -3.16
C PRO A 9 -6.33 7.99 -3.33
N ARG A 10 -5.56 8.98 -2.87
CA ARG A 10 -4.09 8.99 -2.90
C ARG A 10 -3.49 7.84 -2.09
N ARG A 11 -4.03 7.52 -0.91
CA ARG A 11 -3.53 6.39 -0.08
C ARG A 11 -3.75 5.04 -0.77
N GLY A 12 -4.87 4.88 -1.49
CA GLY A 12 -5.16 3.67 -2.25
C GLY A 12 -4.30 3.52 -3.51
N LEU A 13 -3.87 4.64 -4.12
CA LEU A 13 -2.92 4.63 -5.23
C LEU A 13 -1.49 4.30 -4.77
N ILE A 14 -1.00 5.00 -3.73
CA ILE A 14 0.34 4.77 -3.13
C ILE A 14 0.50 3.31 -2.66
N ARG A 15 -0.55 2.73 -2.07
CA ARG A 15 -0.51 1.33 -1.66
C ARG A 15 -0.41 0.36 -2.85
N ARG A 16 -1.11 0.65 -3.96
CA ARG A 16 -1.08 -0.19 -5.16
C ARG A 16 0.27 -0.13 -5.88
N THR A 17 0.89 1.05 -5.95
CA THR A 17 2.25 1.19 -6.51
C THR A 17 3.27 0.47 -5.63
N TRP A 18 3.20 0.69 -4.30
CA TRP A 18 4.03 -0.03 -3.33
C TRP A 18 3.89 -1.56 -3.45
N ASP A 19 2.67 -2.08 -3.42
CA ASP A 19 2.43 -3.53 -3.51
C ASP A 19 2.90 -4.11 -4.86
N GLY A 20 2.95 -3.28 -5.91
CA GLY A 20 3.46 -3.66 -7.24
C GLY A 20 4.99 -3.72 -7.34
N CYS A 21 5.73 -2.85 -6.65
CA CYS A 21 7.19 -2.74 -6.79
C CYS A 21 8.00 -3.28 -5.59
N LYS A 22 7.39 -3.45 -4.42
CA LYS A 22 8.11 -3.79 -3.17
C LYS A 22 8.94 -5.08 -3.27
N ASN A 23 8.49 -6.05 -4.07
CA ASN A 23 9.23 -7.30 -4.22
C ASN A 23 10.51 -7.09 -5.02
N ASP A 24 10.46 -6.30 -6.08
CA ASP A 24 11.60 -6.03 -6.95
C ASP A 24 12.64 -5.19 -6.22
N ILE A 25 12.20 -4.18 -5.46
CA ILE A 25 13.06 -3.41 -4.54
C ILE A 25 13.74 -4.35 -3.54
N ALA A 26 12.98 -5.29 -2.96
CA ALA A 26 13.51 -6.22 -1.98
C ALA A 26 14.60 -7.13 -2.57
N VAL A 27 14.37 -7.69 -3.77
CA VAL A 27 15.32 -8.56 -4.47
C VAL A 27 16.55 -7.77 -4.91
N ALA A 28 16.37 -6.59 -5.51
CA ALA A 28 17.46 -5.74 -5.97
C ALA A 28 18.37 -5.32 -4.81
N PHE A 29 17.78 -4.84 -3.72
CA PHE A 29 18.55 -4.45 -2.54
C PHE A 29 19.24 -5.64 -1.86
N LEU A 30 18.62 -6.83 -1.86
CA LEU A 30 19.23 -8.04 -1.33
C LEU A 30 20.47 -8.48 -2.14
N TYR A 31 20.44 -8.35 -3.45
CA TYR A 31 21.61 -8.59 -4.29
C TYR A 31 22.70 -7.54 -4.04
N GLU A 32 22.32 -6.26 -4.02
CA GLU A 32 23.22 -5.12 -3.79
C GLU A 32 23.97 -5.25 -2.45
N ILE A 33 23.25 -5.52 -1.36
CA ILE A 33 23.86 -5.67 -0.02
C ILE A 33 24.75 -6.90 0.06
N ASP A 34 24.41 -7.97 -0.66
CA ASP A 34 25.20 -9.20 -0.65
C ASP A 34 26.55 -9.01 -1.33
N GLU A 35 26.55 -8.39 -2.51
CA GLU A 35 27.76 -7.99 -3.23
C GLU A 35 28.60 -7.03 -2.39
N ALA A 36 28.01 -5.98 -1.84
CA ALA A 36 28.75 -4.95 -1.13
C ALA A 36 29.34 -5.43 0.22
N MET A 37 28.65 -6.32 0.93
CA MET A 37 29.07 -6.75 2.27
C MET A 37 29.90 -8.03 2.27
N THR A 38 29.56 -8.99 1.42
CA THR A 38 30.18 -10.32 1.43
C THR A 38 30.74 -10.74 0.08
N GLY A 39 30.71 -9.87 -0.93
CA GLY A 39 31.13 -10.19 -2.28
C GLY A 39 30.29 -11.31 -2.90
N GLY A 40 28.98 -11.34 -2.61
CA GLY A 40 28.05 -12.32 -3.16
C GLY A 40 28.09 -13.72 -2.52
N GLU A 41 28.73 -13.86 -1.35
CA GLU A 41 28.93 -15.18 -0.72
C GLU A 41 27.63 -15.81 -0.22
N VAL A 42 26.69 -15.01 0.28
CA VAL A 42 25.39 -15.55 0.74
C VAL A 42 24.57 -16.05 -0.45
N GLY A 43 24.57 -15.30 -1.56
CA GLY A 43 23.96 -15.69 -2.83
C GLY A 43 24.54 -17.00 -3.36
N ARG A 44 25.87 -17.07 -3.54
CA ARG A 44 26.55 -18.29 -4.00
C ARG A 44 26.28 -19.49 -3.11
N ALA A 45 26.37 -19.32 -1.79
CA ALA A 45 26.14 -20.42 -0.86
C ALA A 45 24.72 -21.01 -0.98
N THR A 46 23.74 -20.21 -1.40
CA THR A 46 22.32 -20.60 -1.47
C THR A 46 21.81 -20.87 -2.89
N GLU A 47 22.66 -20.68 -3.90
CA GLU A 47 22.34 -20.78 -5.33
C GLU A 47 21.66 -22.11 -5.70
N ASP A 48 22.22 -23.23 -5.26
CA ASP A 48 21.68 -24.58 -5.49
C ASP A 48 20.27 -24.82 -4.92
N THR A 49 19.80 -23.93 -4.03
CA THR A 49 18.46 -23.99 -3.43
C THR A 49 17.53 -22.87 -3.91
N GLY A 50 17.95 -22.13 -4.94
CA GLY A 50 17.23 -21.01 -5.52
C GLY A 50 17.52 -19.66 -4.87
N GLY A 51 18.69 -19.51 -4.23
CA GLY A 51 19.11 -18.28 -3.56
C GLY A 51 18.38 -18.01 -2.25
N VAL A 52 18.59 -16.81 -1.70
CA VAL A 52 17.85 -16.33 -0.53
C VAL A 52 16.42 -15.97 -0.93
N ARG A 53 15.43 -16.70 -0.41
CA ARG A 53 14.02 -16.48 -0.77
C ARG A 53 13.39 -15.36 0.05
N ILE A 54 12.78 -14.39 -0.62
CA ILE A 54 11.97 -13.35 0.02
C ILE A 54 10.51 -13.81 0.10
N VAL A 55 9.93 -13.80 1.31
CA VAL A 55 8.56 -14.28 1.56
C VAL A 55 7.75 -13.24 2.32
N TRP A 56 6.71 -12.69 1.68
CA TRP A 56 5.78 -11.77 2.32
C TRP A 56 4.70 -12.53 3.12
N THR A 57 4.50 -12.18 4.40
CA THR A 57 3.59 -12.89 5.30
C THR A 57 2.70 -11.95 6.12
N ASN A 58 1.46 -12.38 6.30
CA ASN A 58 0.48 -11.71 7.16
C ASN A 58 0.48 -12.22 8.61
N LYS A 59 1.33 -13.21 8.92
CA LYS A 59 1.42 -13.90 10.22
C LYS A 59 2.32 -13.17 11.23
N LEU A 60 3.31 -12.42 10.75
CA LEU A 60 4.16 -11.58 11.59
C LEU A 60 3.35 -10.36 12.06
N SER A 61 3.28 -10.18 13.38
CA SER A 61 2.48 -9.12 14.01
C SER A 61 3.24 -8.31 15.07
N THR A 62 4.42 -8.77 15.45
CA THR A 62 5.30 -8.15 16.46
C THR A 62 6.71 -7.88 15.95
N THR A 63 7.06 -8.40 14.78
CA THR A 63 8.34 -8.15 14.10
C THR A 63 8.07 -7.75 12.65
N ALA A 64 9.00 -6.98 12.08
CA ALA A 64 8.91 -6.51 10.69
C ALA A 64 9.50 -7.52 9.69
N GLY A 65 10.47 -8.32 10.14
CA GLY A 65 11.06 -9.41 9.36
C GLY A 65 11.47 -10.60 10.23
N ARG A 66 11.97 -11.64 9.57
CA ARG A 66 12.66 -12.78 10.16
C ARG A 66 13.52 -13.50 9.13
N ALA A 67 14.82 -13.62 9.41
CA ALA A 67 15.71 -14.53 8.70
C ALA A 67 15.58 -15.98 9.22
N SER A 68 15.56 -16.93 8.29
CA SER A 68 15.64 -18.36 8.58
C SER A 68 16.70 -18.99 7.69
N TRP A 69 17.57 -19.80 8.29
CA TRP A 69 18.58 -20.55 7.56
C TRP A 69 18.72 -21.97 8.09
N ARG A 70 18.93 -22.92 7.19
CA ARG A 70 19.23 -24.32 7.51
C ARG A 70 20.19 -24.90 6.49
N VAL A 71 20.97 -25.90 6.91
CA VAL A 71 21.84 -26.67 6.02
C VAL A 71 21.33 -28.10 5.96
N GLU A 72 21.15 -28.60 4.75
CA GLU A 72 20.85 -30.00 4.47
C GLU A 72 22.14 -30.69 4.00
N ARG A 73 22.47 -31.83 4.61
CA ARG A 73 23.62 -32.64 4.21
C ARG A 73 23.11 -33.76 3.29
N VAL A 74 23.60 -33.78 2.07
CA VAL A 74 23.28 -34.80 1.07
C VAL A 74 24.51 -35.68 0.90
N VAL A 75 24.35 -36.99 1.13
CA VAL A 75 25.41 -37.98 0.89
C VAL A 75 25.26 -38.48 -0.54
N ILE A 76 26.24 -38.17 -1.39
CA ILE A 76 26.30 -38.64 -2.77
C ILE A 76 27.27 -39.82 -2.84
N ASN A 77 26.79 -40.95 -3.33
CA ASN A 77 27.56 -42.19 -3.56
C ASN A 77 28.34 -42.70 -2.33
N GLY A 78 27.84 -42.45 -1.13
CA GLY A 78 28.45 -42.93 0.13
C GLY A 78 29.80 -42.32 0.49
N GLN A 79 30.30 -41.34 -0.28
CA GLN A 79 31.66 -40.78 -0.10
C GLN A 79 31.73 -39.25 -0.13
N ARG A 80 30.82 -38.55 -0.82
CA ARG A 80 30.82 -37.08 -0.91
C ARG A 80 29.65 -36.50 -0.13
N GLU A 81 29.93 -35.69 0.89
CA GLU A 81 28.92 -34.86 1.55
C GLU A 81 28.81 -33.52 0.83
N GLU A 82 27.67 -33.28 0.18
CA GLU A 82 27.30 -31.97 -0.32
C GLU A 82 26.44 -31.26 0.73
N ARG A 83 26.63 -29.94 0.88
CA ARG A 83 25.86 -29.11 1.80
C ARG A 83 24.99 -28.16 1.00
N LYS A 84 23.67 -28.28 1.17
CA LYS A 84 22.69 -27.37 0.55
C LYS A 84 22.22 -26.37 1.58
N HIS A 85 22.47 -25.09 1.33
CA HIS A 85 22.10 -24.01 2.25
C HIS A 85 20.76 -23.43 1.83
N TRP A 86 19.74 -23.59 2.66
CA TRP A 86 18.44 -22.97 2.44
C TRP A 86 18.34 -21.70 3.27
N ALA A 87 18.08 -20.56 2.63
CA ALA A 87 17.89 -19.28 3.29
C ALA A 87 16.56 -18.63 2.89
N THR A 88 15.90 -17.99 3.86
CA THR A 88 14.67 -17.24 3.66
C THR A 88 14.69 -15.96 4.48
N ILE A 89 14.25 -14.85 3.90
CA ILE A 89 13.88 -13.62 4.59
C ILE A 89 12.36 -13.50 4.53
N GLU A 90 11.70 -13.67 5.67
CA GLU A 90 10.26 -13.42 5.80
C GLU A 90 10.02 -11.94 6.14
N LEU A 91 9.09 -11.28 5.44
CA LEU A 91 8.75 -9.88 5.61
C LEU A 91 7.28 -9.70 6.00
N ALA A 92 7.02 -8.85 6.98
CA ALA A 92 5.68 -8.63 7.51
C ALA A 92 4.87 -7.63 6.66
N GLU A 93 3.88 -8.13 5.94
CA GLU A 93 3.02 -7.37 5.00
C GLU A 93 2.35 -6.13 5.62
N LYS A 94 2.07 -6.19 6.93
CA LYS A 94 1.36 -5.13 7.67
C LYS A 94 2.29 -4.13 8.34
N VAL A 95 3.58 -4.44 8.42
CA VAL A 95 4.57 -3.63 9.12
C VAL A 95 5.48 -2.95 8.11
N VAL A 96 5.87 -3.62 7.04
CA VAL A 96 6.74 -3.08 5.99
C VAL A 96 5.89 -2.39 4.92
N ASP A 97 5.66 -1.09 5.12
CA ASP A 97 4.72 -0.26 4.34
C ASP A 97 5.39 0.90 3.57
N SER A 98 6.72 0.91 3.52
CA SER A 98 7.54 1.91 2.83
C SER A 98 8.90 1.33 2.44
N GLU A 99 9.53 1.92 1.44
CA GLU A 99 10.84 1.51 0.94
C GLU A 99 11.93 1.62 2.00
N GLU A 100 12.02 2.76 2.69
CA GLU A 100 12.98 2.98 3.80
C GLU A 100 12.89 1.88 4.85
N ARG A 101 11.66 1.49 5.23
CA ARG A 101 11.45 0.40 6.19
C ARG A 101 11.85 -0.94 5.60
N LEU A 102 11.55 -1.19 4.34
CA LEU A 102 11.91 -2.43 3.66
C LEU A 102 13.43 -2.63 3.63
N ILE A 103 14.19 -1.63 3.19
CA ILE A 103 15.65 -1.72 3.14
C ILE A 103 16.26 -1.88 4.53
N ASN A 104 15.75 -1.18 5.55
CA ASN A 104 16.20 -1.36 6.93
C ASN A 104 15.94 -2.78 7.47
N VAL A 105 14.75 -3.33 7.18
CA VAL A 105 14.41 -4.71 7.58
C VAL A 105 15.30 -5.71 6.86
N ILE A 106 15.45 -5.59 5.53
CA ILE A 106 16.32 -6.48 4.75
C ILE A 106 17.75 -6.39 5.25
N ALA A 107 18.29 -5.21 5.51
CA ALA A 107 19.65 -5.05 6.03
C ALA A 107 19.84 -5.79 7.36
N HIS A 108 18.87 -5.71 8.27
CA HIS A 108 18.88 -6.45 9.53
C HIS A 108 18.82 -7.97 9.31
N GLU A 109 17.85 -8.44 8.51
CA GLU A 109 17.69 -9.87 8.25
C GLU A 109 18.87 -10.46 7.48
N TYR A 110 19.48 -9.67 6.59
CA TYR A 110 20.70 -10.04 5.88
C TYR A 110 21.89 -10.19 6.82
N CYS A 111 22.06 -9.29 7.80
CA CYS A 111 23.10 -9.42 8.83
C CYS A 111 22.98 -10.74 9.61
N HIS A 112 21.75 -11.24 9.83
CA HIS A 112 21.55 -12.58 10.38
C HIS A 112 22.07 -13.67 9.44
N LEU A 113 21.71 -13.62 8.16
CA LEU A 113 22.18 -14.60 7.16
C LEU A 113 23.71 -14.59 7.02
N ALA A 114 24.33 -13.42 6.92
CA ALA A 114 25.78 -13.26 6.85
C ALA A 114 26.47 -13.84 8.11
N THR A 115 25.89 -13.62 9.29
CA THR A 115 26.39 -14.23 10.54
C THR A 115 26.35 -15.77 10.47
N TYR A 116 25.25 -16.34 9.96
CA TYR A 116 25.08 -17.80 9.88
C TYR A 116 25.96 -18.45 8.82
N ILE A 117 26.03 -17.84 7.63
CA ILE A 117 26.63 -18.43 6.43
C ILE A 117 28.11 -18.08 6.33
N VAL A 118 28.44 -16.79 6.43
CA VAL A 118 29.81 -16.30 6.23
C VAL A 118 30.62 -16.43 7.51
N SER A 119 30.10 -15.96 8.65
CA SER A 119 30.81 -16.08 9.93
C SER A 119 30.72 -17.47 10.56
N GLY A 120 29.80 -18.33 10.10
CA GLY A 120 29.62 -19.69 10.61
C GLY A 120 29.07 -19.76 12.06
N VAL A 121 28.48 -18.67 12.55
CA VAL A 121 28.05 -18.51 13.95
C VAL A 121 26.54 -18.65 14.07
N ARG A 122 26.02 -19.51 14.95
CA ARG A 122 24.58 -19.86 14.99
C ARG A 122 23.90 -19.70 16.35
N ASP A 123 24.69 -19.67 17.42
CA ASP A 123 24.23 -19.84 18.80
C ASP A 123 24.08 -18.51 19.56
N ARG A 124 24.54 -17.39 18.97
CA ARG A 124 24.49 -16.06 19.56
C ARG A 124 23.71 -15.06 18.68
N PRO A 125 22.37 -15.02 18.80
CA PRO A 125 21.58 -13.99 18.14
C PRO A 125 22.08 -12.60 18.52
N HIS A 126 22.33 -11.74 17.53
CA HIS A 126 22.82 -10.37 17.73
C HIS A 126 24.15 -10.25 18.50
N GLY A 127 24.98 -11.29 18.40
CA GLY A 127 26.34 -11.36 18.95
C GLY A 127 27.33 -10.40 18.29
N LYS A 128 28.63 -10.60 18.54
CA LYS A 128 29.71 -9.73 18.03
C LYS A 128 29.66 -9.60 16.50
N GLU A 129 29.55 -10.72 15.80
CA GLU A 129 29.55 -10.82 14.33
C GLU A 129 28.35 -10.09 13.74
N PHE A 130 27.15 -10.31 14.28
CA PHE A 130 25.97 -9.56 13.85
C PHE A 130 26.17 -8.04 14.00
N ARG A 131 26.76 -7.59 15.11
CA ARG A 131 27.00 -6.16 15.34
C ARG A 131 28.05 -5.60 14.38
N GLU A 132 29.04 -6.40 14.00
CA GLU A 132 30.04 -6.01 13.00
C GLU A 132 29.40 -5.89 11.61
N TRP A 133 28.62 -6.88 11.18
CA TRP A 133 27.83 -6.79 9.95
C TRP A 133 26.85 -5.62 9.98
N GLY A 134 26.14 -5.41 11.10
CA GLY A 134 25.21 -4.31 11.26
C GLY A 134 25.88 -2.93 11.19
N LYS A 135 27.08 -2.77 11.75
CA LYS A 135 27.88 -1.55 11.60
C LYS A 135 28.30 -1.32 10.16
N GLN A 136 28.71 -2.39 9.45
CA GLN A 136 29.09 -2.30 8.06
C GLN A 136 27.89 -1.92 7.17
N ALA A 137 26.75 -2.59 7.32
CA ALA A 137 25.51 -2.27 6.62
C ALA A 137 25.08 -0.81 6.88
N THR A 138 25.07 -0.40 8.15
CA THR A 138 24.74 0.99 8.54
C THR A 138 25.70 1.98 7.90
N LYS A 139 27.00 1.70 7.86
CA LYS A 139 27.99 2.59 7.22
C LYS A 139 27.77 2.71 5.72
N LEU A 140 27.54 1.59 5.04
CA LEU A 140 27.38 1.53 3.59
C LEU A 140 26.12 2.22 3.10
N TYR A 141 25.02 2.13 3.85
CA TYR A 141 23.69 2.56 3.42
C TYR A 141 23.07 3.65 4.32
N HIS A 142 23.90 4.39 5.06
CA HIS A 142 23.43 5.46 5.95
C HIS A 142 22.69 6.57 5.19
N ASP A 143 23.10 6.84 3.95
CA ASP A 143 22.52 7.81 3.02
C ASP A 143 21.09 7.43 2.60
N ARG A 144 20.80 6.13 2.57
CA ARG A 144 19.45 5.56 2.35
C ARG A 144 18.68 5.37 3.67
N GLY A 145 19.19 5.88 4.79
CA GLY A 145 18.54 5.79 6.10
C GLY A 145 18.63 4.42 6.77
N VAL A 146 19.56 3.55 6.36
CA VAL A 146 19.75 2.24 6.99
C VAL A 146 20.47 2.37 8.34
N VAL A 147 19.83 1.90 9.40
CA VAL A 147 20.42 1.80 10.74
C VAL A 147 20.11 0.43 11.33
N VAL A 148 21.10 -0.47 11.29
CA VAL A 148 20.96 -1.82 11.83
C VAL A 148 21.26 -1.81 13.33
N THR A 149 20.22 -2.00 14.14
CA THR A 149 20.35 -2.22 15.59
C THR A 149 20.00 -3.66 15.95
N THR A 150 20.17 -4.05 17.23
CA THR A 150 19.83 -5.41 17.71
C THR A 150 18.33 -5.62 17.93
N LYS A 151 17.51 -4.57 17.88
CA LYS A 151 16.05 -4.65 18.02
C LYS A 151 15.38 -3.95 16.85
N HIS A 152 14.31 -4.53 16.32
CA HIS A 152 13.46 -3.82 15.37
C HIS A 152 12.62 -2.76 16.10
N THR A 153 13.17 -1.58 16.34
CA THR A 153 12.41 -0.44 16.88
C THR A 153 11.75 0.30 15.74
N TYR A 154 10.65 -0.25 15.21
CA TYR A 154 9.77 0.47 14.29
C TYR A 154 8.47 0.83 15.00
N ASP A 155 7.92 2.00 14.68
CA ASP A 155 6.56 2.36 15.09
C ASP A 155 5.56 1.48 14.33
N ILE A 156 5.15 0.38 14.97
CA ILE A 156 4.14 -0.53 14.42
C ILE A 156 2.79 0.17 14.47
N LYS A 157 2.27 0.55 13.30
CA LYS A 157 0.94 1.15 13.18
C LYS A 157 -0.14 0.09 13.39
N TYR A 158 -0.67 0.02 14.61
CA TYR A 158 -1.80 -0.86 14.91
C TYR A 158 -3.13 -0.28 14.40
N LYS A 159 -3.92 -1.13 13.74
CA LYS A 159 -5.26 -0.78 13.25
C LYS A 159 -6.27 -0.70 14.38
N TYR A 160 -6.15 -1.58 15.37
CA TYR A 160 -7.04 -1.64 16.52
C TYR A 160 -6.26 -1.41 17.82
N ILE A 161 -6.69 -0.42 18.59
CA ILE A 161 -6.11 -0.11 19.90
C ILE A 161 -7.24 -0.14 20.90
N TRP A 162 -7.02 -0.82 22.02
CA TRP A 162 -7.95 -0.94 23.12
C TRP A 162 -7.30 -0.42 24.39
N ARG A 163 -8.06 0.25 25.25
CA ARG A 163 -7.61 0.72 26.56
C ARG A 163 -8.45 0.09 27.64
N CYS A 164 -7.81 -0.29 28.73
CA CYS A 164 -8.54 -0.67 29.93
C CYS A 164 -9.12 0.55 30.65
N THR A 165 -10.36 0.47 31.10
CA THR A 165 -11.00 1.55 31.87
C THR A 165 -10.53 1.62 33.33
N GLY A 166 -9.98 0.53 33.86
CA GLY A 166 -9.56 0.43 35.27
C GLY A 166 -8.05 0.47 35.49
N CYS A 167 -7.22 0.52 34.45
CA CYS A 167 -5.76 0.66 34.58
C CYS A 167 -5.16 1.26 33.30
N THR A 168 -3.85 1.49 33.29
CA THR A 168 -3.15 2.13 32.16
C THR A 168 -2.85 1.19 30.98
N LEU A 169 -3.30 -0.08 31.03
CA LEU A 169 -3.02 -1.06 29.97
C LEU A 169 -3.64 -0.64 28.64
N HIS A 170 -2.81 -0.63 27.60
CA HIS A 170 -3.24 -0.53 26.20
C HIS A 170 -2.94 -1.83 25.47
N ILE A 171 -3.93 -2.35 24.75
CA ILE A 171 -3.82 -3.56 23.95
C ILE A 171 -3.90 -3.19 22.48
N GLN A 172 -2.82 -3.43 21.76
CA GLN A 172 -2.69 -3.07 20.35
C GLN A 172 -2.78 -4.33 19.47
N ARG A 173 -3.56 -4.28 18.38
CA ARG A 173 -3.85 -5.41 17.47
C ARG A 173 -3.99 -4.95 16.02
N HIS A 174 -3.61 -5.81 15.07
CA HIS A 174 -3.82 -5.56 13.64
C HIS A 174 -5.21 -6.01 13.12
N SER A 175 -5.91 -6.87 13.86
CA SER A 175 -7.27 -7.34 13.56
C SER A 175 -8.25 -6.97 14.68
N LYS A 176 -9.56 -6.94 14.37
CA LYS A 176 -10.63 -6.71 15.35
C LYS A 176 -10.93 -7.98 16.14
N SER A 177 -9.92 -8.51 16.83
CA SER A 177 -10.01 -9.81 17.50
C SER A 177 -10.54 -9.72 18.93
N ILE A 178 -10.47 -8.54 19.55
CA ILE A 178 -10.94 -8.36 20.94
C ILE A 178 -12.45 -8.17 20.95
N LYS A 179 -13.12 -9.00 21.76
CA LYS A 179 -14.55 -8.94 22.05
C LYS A 179 -14.76 -8.46 23.49
N PRO A 180 -15.02 -7.16 23.73
CA PRO A 180 -15.16 -6.60 25.09
C PRO A 180 -16.23 -7.24 25.96
N ALA A 181 -17.24 -7.84 25.33
CA ALA A 181 -18.29 -8.56 26.04
C ALA A 181 -17.79 -9.82 26.75
N THR A 182 -16.70 -10.42 26.27
CA THR A 182 -16.19 -11.71 26.77
C THR A 182 -14.75 -11.64 27.25
N GLN A 183 -14.01 -10.59 26.89
CA GLN A 183 -12.59 -10.44 27.19
C GLN A 183 -12.35 -9.20 28.05
N LEU A 184 -11.70 -9.42 29.19
CA LEU A 184 -11.36 -8.40 30.17
C LEU A 184 -9.86 -8.08 30.16
N CYS A 185 -9.48 -7.02 30.85
CA CYS A 185 -8.08 -6.67 31.06
C CYS A 185 -7.32 -7.77 31.80
N GLY A 186 -6.19 -8.22 31.25
CA GLY A 186 -5.36 -9.25 31.87
C GLY A 186 -4.65 -8.82 33.17
N ILE A 187 -4.67 -7.53 33.52
CA ILE A 187 -4.04 -7.00 34.74
C ILE A 187 -5.08 -6.78 35.84
N CYS A 188 -6.06 -5.90 35.61
CA CYS A 188 -7.03 -5.52 36.65
C CYS A 188 -8.43 -6.09 36.44
N GLN A 189 -8.64 -6.96 35.44
CA GLN A 189 -9.96 -7.50 35.06
C GLN A 189 -11.01 -6.43 34.67
N GLY A 190 -10.60 -5.17 34.50
CA GLY A 190 -11.46 -4.08 34.02
C GLY A 190 -11.90 -4.25 32.55
N ARG A 191 -12.94 -3.49 32.16
CA ARG A 191 -13.46 -3.49 30.78
C ARG A 191 -12.43 -2.91 29.80
N LEU A 192 -12.52 -3.34 28.54
CA LEU A 192 -11.68 -2.88 27.44
C LEU A 192 -12.52 -2.04 26.45
N GLU A 193 -12.09 -0.81 26.20
CA GLU A 193 -12.71 0.11 25.24
C GLU A 193 -11.85 0.27 23.99
N GLN A 194 -12.47 0.25 22.82
CA GLN A 194 -11.74 0.47 21.56
C GLN A 194 -11.45 1.97 21.39
N ILE A 195 -10.18 2.35 21.31
CA ILE A 195 -9.75 3.72 20.98
C ILE A 195 -9.62 3.87 19.46
N LYS A 196 -9.05 2.86 18.77
CA LYS A 196 -8.79 2.91 17.33
C LYS A 196 -9.39 1.70 16.59
N PRO A 197 -10.00 1.91 15.41
CA PRO A 197 -10.65 3.16 15.02
C PRO A 197 -11.68 3.57 16.08
N ALA A 198 -12.01 4.86 16.18
CA ALA A 198 -13.04 5.34 17.10
C ALA A 198 -14.34 4.52 16.87
N PRO A 199 -15.01 4.04 17.93
CA PRO A 199 -16.27 3.34 17.80
C PRO A 199 -17.26 4.23 17.04
N ARG A 200 -17.81 3.75 15.94
CA ARG A 200 -19.00 4.39 15.36
C ARG A 200 -20.13 4.14 16.35
N VAL A 201 -20.71 5.20 16.90
CA VAL A 201 -21.91 5.13 17.73
C VAL A 201 -22.93 4.29 16.95
N ARG A 202 -23.36 3.18 17.54
CA ARG A 202 -24.44 2.40 16.95
C ARG A 202 -25.71 3.20 17.19
N ALA A 203 -26.48 3.46 16.14
CA ALA A 203 -27.83 3.99 16.26
C ALA A 203 -28.59 3.12 17.27
N GLY A 204 -28.93 3.66 18.44
CA GLY A 204 -29.59 2.92 19.50
C GLY A 204 -29.33 3.38 20.94
N GLU A 205 -28.45 4.36 21.18
CA GLU A 205 -28.43 5.10 22.45
C GLU A 205 -28.94 6.52 22.19
N ASP A 206 -29.96 6.91 22.96
CA ASP A 206 -30.70 8.18 22.87
C ASP A 206 -29.83 9.37 23.28
N VAL A 207 -28.81 9.66 22.46
CA VAL A 207 -28.10 10.93 22.48
C VAL A 207 -28.61 11.77 21.32
N ASP A 208 -29.29 12.86 21.67
CA ASP A 208 -29.78 13.90 20.76
C ASP A 208 -28.60 14.53 20.01
N MET A 209 -28.22 13.92 18.90
CA MET A 209 -27.15 14.38 18.01
C MET A 209 -27.57 14.19 16.56
N GLY A 210 -28.48 15.07 16.13
CA GLY A 210 -28.72 15.39 14.73
C GLY A 210 -29.28 14.25 13.84
N PRO A 211 -29.66 14.58 12.60
CA PRO A 211 -30.20 13.59 11.67
C PRO A 211 -29.15 12.52 11.34
N PRO A 212 -29.56 11.24 11.15
CA PRO A 212 -28.65 10.15 10.87
C PRO A 212 -27.77 10.44 9.65
N PRO A 213 -26.53 9.91 9.62
CA PRO A 213 -25.63 10.12 8.49
C PRO A 213 -26.32 9.68 7.20
N GLN A 214 -26.41 10.59 6.22
CA GLN A 214 -26.99 10.26 4.93
C GLN A 214 -26.19 9.11 4.31
N LEU A 215 -26.90 8.09 3.82
CA LEU A 215 -26.30 6.96 3.12
C LEU A 215 -25.45 7.50 1.96
N ASN A 216 -24.22 7.00 1.80
CA ASN A 216 -23.41 7.37 0.64
C ASN A 216 -24.12 6.91 -0.65
N ALA A 217 -23.82 7.55 -1.78
CA ALA A 217 -24.55 7.34 -3.03
C ALA A 217 -24.62 5.86 -3.46
N TYR A 218 -23.56 5.08 -3.19
CA TYR A 218 -23.57 3.64 -3.48
C TYR A 218 -24.48 2.85 -2.53
N ALA A 219 -24.49 3.18 -1.23
CA ALA A 219 -25.34 2.53 -0.25
C ALA A 219 -26.82 2.81 -0.51
N SER A 220 -27.18 4.04 -0.90
CA SER A 220 -28.54 4.38 -1.35
C SER A 220 -28.90 3.59 -2.61
N PHE A 221 -28.02 3.58 -3.61
CA PHE A 221 -28.23 2.80 -4.83
C PHE A 221 -28.44 1.31 -4.56
N VAL A 222 -27.61 0.71 -3.70
CA VAL A 222 -27.75 -0.70 -3.31
C VAL A 222 -29.10 -0.91 -2.64
N LYS A 223 -29.51 -0.05 -1.69
CA LYS A 223 -30.81 -0.17 -1.01
C LYS A 223 -31.98 -0.12 -2.01
N GLU A 224 -31.94 0.78 -2.96
CA GLU A 224 -32.99 0.98 -3.97
C GLU A 224 -33.04 -0.15 -5.01
N ASN A 225 -31.88 -0.69 -5.39
CA ASN A 225 -31.77 -1.62 -6.52
C ASN A 225 -31.60 -3.09 -6.10
N TYR A 226 -31.42 -3.39 -4.80
CA TYR A 226 -31.13 -4.75 -4.33
C TYR A 226 -32.22 -5.76 -4.72
N GLN A 227 -33.48 -5.36 -4.60
CA GLN A 227 -34.61 -6.25 -4.88
C GLN A 227 -34.68 -6.61 -6.36
N LEU A 228 -34.55 -5.61 -7.23
CA LEU A 228 -34.45 -5.82 -8.68
C LEU A 228 -33.23 -6.66 -9.06
N ALA A 229 -32.06 -6.39 -8.47
CA ALA A 229 -30.85 -7.16 -8.73
C ALA A 229 -30.96 -8.62 -8.26
N ARG A 230 -31.74 -8.88 -7.20
CA ARG A 230 -32.04 -10.23 -6.73
C ARG A 230 -32.99 -10.96 -7.69
N GLU A 231 -34.01 -10.28 -8.22
CA GLU A 231 -34.98 -10.84 -9.17
C GLU A 231 -34.38 -11.13 -10.55
N LEU A 232 -33.49 -10.25 -11.02
CA LEU A 232 -32.76 -10.44 -12.29
C LEU A 232 -31.62 -11.46 -12.18
N SER A 233 -31.27 -11.88 -10.97
CA SER A 233 -30.25 -12.91 -10.77
C SER A 233 -30.87 -14.30 -10.84
N PRO A 234 -30.12 -15.32 -11.28
CA PRO A 234 -30.60 -16.71 -11.31
C PRO A 234 -31.15 -17.15 -9.95
N GLN A 235 -32.18 -18.01 -9.95
CA GLN A 235 -32.75 -18.55 -8.71
C GLN A 235 -31.65 -19.26 -7.89
N GLY A 236 -31.52 -18.87 -6.61
CA GLY A 236 -30.46 -19.36 -5.73
C GLY A 236 -29.12 -18.64 -5.86
N ALA A 237 -29.04 -17.52 -6.58
CA ALA A 237 -27.81 -16.73 -6.69
C ALA A 237 -27.25 -16.35 -5.31
N LEU A 238 -25.93 -16.57 -5.15
CA LEU A 238 -25.22 -16.21 -3.94
C LEU A 238 -25.22 -14.68 -3.73
N PRO A 239 -25.22 -14.20 -2.48
CA PRO A 239 -25.14 -12.76 -2.19
C PRO A 239 -23.97 -12.05 -2.88
N LYS A 240 -22.83 -12.74 -3.06
CA LYS A 240 -21.67 -12.22 -3.81
C LYS A 240 -22.00 -11.89 -5.26
N THR A 241 -22.81 -12.72 -5.92
CA THR A 241 -23.24 -12.54 -7.32
C THR A 241 -24.18 -11.33 -7.44
N ILE A 242 -25.16 -11.22 -6.53
CA ILE A 242 -26.10 -10.09 -6.50
C ILE A 242 -25.36 -8.76 -6.26
N MET A 243 -24.43 -8.74 -5.30
CA MET A 243 -23.60 -7.55 -5.03
C MET A 243 -22.67 -7.20 -6.21
N GLY A 244 -22.15 -8.20 -6.93
CA GLY A 244 -21.37 -8.00 -8.14
C GLY A 244 -22.19 -7.34 -9.26
N ASN A 245 -23.44 -7.77 -9.44
CA ASN A 245 -24.38 -7.17 -10.39
C ASN A 245 -24.72 -5.72 -10.00
N LEU A 246 -25.01 -5.45 -8.72
CA LEU A 246 -25.26 -4.10 -8.23
C LEU A 246 -24.07 -3.16 -8.42
N ALA A 247 -22.84 -3.65 -8.20
CA ALA A 247 -21.63 -2.86 -8.44
C ALA A 247 -21.45 -2.51 -9.93
N ARG A 248 -21.84 -3.42 -10.84
CA ARG A 248 -21.84 -3.15 -12.29
C ARG A 248 -22.90 -2.11 -12.65
N MET A 249 -24.15 -2.34 -12.24
CA MET A 249 -25.27 -1.40 -12.48
C MET A 249 -24.98 0.01 -11.97
N TYR A 250 -24.29 0.14 -10.82
CA TYR A 250 -23.91 1.45 -10.28
C TYR A 250 -22.84 2.15 -11.13
N ARG A 251 -21.86 1.40 -11.67
CA ARG A 251 -20.87 1.97 -12.59
C ARG A 251 -21.52 2.42 -13.89
N ASP A 252 -22.39 1.58 -14.45
CA ASP A 252 -23.11 1.87 -15.69
C ASP A 252 -24.01 3.10 -15.51
N GLN A 253 -24.74 3.20 -14.39
CA GLN A 253 -25.56 4.38 -14.08
C GLN A 253 -24.70 5.65 -13.95
N LYS A 254 -23.53 5.55 -13.32
CA LYS A 254 -22.62 6.70 -13.17
C LYS A 254 -22.07 7.15 -14.52
N GLU A 255 -21.71 6.20 -15.38
CA GLU A 255 -21.22 6.48 -16.74
C GLU A 255 -22.32 7.08 -17.63
N MET A 256 -23.53 6.51 -17.59
CA MET A 256 -24.70 7.05 -18.29
C MET A 256 -25.04 8.46 -17.83
N ARG A 257 -25.03 8.70 -16.52
CA ARG A 257 -25.29 10.04 -15.96
C ARG A 257 -24.22 11.05 -16.39
N ALA A 258 -22.96 10.63 -16.52
CA ALA A 258 -21.89 11.48 -17.05
C ALA A 258 -22.11 11.81 -18.54
N LYS A 259 -22.49 10.82 -19.36
CA LYS A 259 -22.80 11.01 -20.80
C LYS A 259 -24.03 11.91 -21.01
N MET A 260 -25.11 11.70 -20.26
CA MET A 260 -26.31 12.54 -20.34
C MET A 260 -26.04 13.99 -19.91
N PHE A 261 -25.13 14.20 -18.95
CA PHE A 261 -24.72 15.54 -18.54
C PHE A 261 -23.96 16.26 -19.67
N THR A 262 -23.03 15.58 -20.34
CA THR A 262 -22.30 16.14 -21.48
C THR A 262 -23.18 16.43 -22.70
N GLU A 263 -24.17 15.58 -22.98
CA GLU A 263 -25.11 15.78 -24.09
C GLU A 263 -26.07 16.95 -23.83
N HIS A 264 -26.53 17.11 -22.60
CA HIS A 264 -27.39 18.22 -22.20
C HIS A 264 -26.65 19.57 -22.24
N ASP A 265 -25.37 19.59 -21.86
CA ASP A 265 -24.54 20.80 -21.95
C ASP A 265 -24.20 21.16 -23.41
N ALA A 266 -23.95 20.16 -24.26
CA ALA A 266 -23.79 20.36 -25.70
C ALA A 266 -25.08 20.89 -26.37
N ALA A 267 -26.25 20.37 -25.98
CA ALA A 267 -27.54 20.86 -26.45
C ALA A 267 -27.80 22.32 -26.02
N LYS A 268 -27.44 22.69 -24.78
CA LYS A 268 -27.53 24.08 -24.31
C LYS A 268 -26.61 25.04 -25.05
N MET A 269 -25.39 24.61 -25.40
CA MET A 269 -24.47 25.41 -26.23
C MET A 269 -25.01 25.60 -27.66
N ALA A 270 -25.60 24.55 -28.25
CA ALA A 270 -26.21 24.64 -29.57
C ALA A 270 -27.42 25.60 -29.59
N ASP A 271 -28.27 25.56 -28.56
CA ASP A 271 -29.41 26.48 -28.39
C ASP A 271 -28.95 27.93 -28.19
N ALA A 272 -27.86 28.16 -27.44
CA ALA A 272 -27.28 29.48 -27.26
C ALA A 272 -26.68 30.05 -28.57
N MET A 273 -26.09 29.20 -29.41
CA MET A 273 -25.58 29.59 -30.73
C MET A 273 -26.71 29.85 -31.74
N ALA A 274 -27.78 29.06 -31.72
CA ALA A 274 -28.95 29.27 -32.56
C ALA A 274 -29.70 30.57 -32.23
N ASN A 275 -29.82 30.91 -30.94
CA ASN A 275 -30.42 32.17 -30.50
C ASN A 275 -29.56 33.40 -30.85
N ARG A 276 -28.24 33.24 -31.02
CA ARG A 276 -27.34 34.32 -31.47
C ARG A 276 -27.43 34.59 -32.97
N ALA A 277 -27.70 33.57 -33.78
CA ALA A 277 -27.86 33.70 -35.23
C ALA A 277 -29.22 34.29 -35.67
N GLY A 278 -30.20 34.36 -34.76
CA GLY A 278 -31.53 34.94 -35.03
C GLY A 278 -31.64 36.46 -34.82
N MET A 279 -30.55 37.13 -34.43
CA MET A 279 -30.55 38.56 -34.07
C MET A 279 -29.82 39.47 -35.07
N GLU A 280 -29.32 38.92 -36.19
CA GLU A 280 -28.66 39.67 -37.28
C GLU A 280 -29.49 39.63 -38.57
N SER A 281 -30.70 40.17 -38.51
CA SER A 281 -31.38 40.73 -39.67
C SER A 281 -32.37 41.78 -39.19
N ASP A 282 -31.88 43.00 -38.94
CA ASP A 282 -32.60 44.26 -39.13
C ASP A 282 -31.70 45.42 -38.69
N GLY A 283 -31.36 46.30 -39.64
CA GLY A 283 -30.93 47.67 -39.35
C GLY A 283 -29.51 48.08 -39.77
N GLU A 284 -29.37 48.50 -41.03
CA GLU A 284 -28.39 49.51 -41.43
C GLU A 284 -28.62 50.81 -40.65
N ASP A 285 -27.57 51.41 -40.07
CA ASP A 285 -27.15 52.78 -40.43
C ASP A 285 -25.89 53.21 -39.67
N GLY A 286 -24.99 53.87 -40.40
CA GLY A 286 -23.58 54.00 -40.06
C GLY A 286 -23.21 55.06 -39.00
N LYS A 287 -21.95 54.96 -38.55
CA LYS A 287 -21.00 56.09 -38.47
C LYS A 287 -19.57 55.62 -38.18
N GLU A 288 -18.67 56.30 -38.87
CA GLU A 288 -17.21 56.24 -38.89
C GLU A 288 -16.45 56.16 -37.55
N ASN A 289 -15.49 55.23 -37.55
CA ASN A 289 -14.04 55.43 -37.45
C ASN A 289 -13.43 56.13 -36.22
N LYS A 290 -12.61 55.36 -35.46
CA LYS A 290 -11.25 55.74 -35.03
C LYS A 290 -10.43 54.51 -34.60
N ARG A 291 -9.55 54.08 -35.51
CA ARG A 291 -8.24 53.41 -35.29
C ARG A 291 -7.35 54.35 -34.42
N ALA A 292 -6.36 54.01 -33.61
CA ALA A 292 -5.43 52.89 -33.37
C ALA A 292 -4.90 53.14 -31.92
N GLU A 293 -4.51 52.21 -31.06
CA GLU A 293 -3.24 51.43 -31.01
C GLU A 293 -2.83 51.36 -29.51
N ASN A 294 -2.57 50.14 -29.03
CA ASN A 294 -1.58 49.71 -28.02
C ASN A 294 -1.99 48.29 -27.59
N GLU A 295 -1.28 47.24 -28.00
CA GLU A 295 -0.05 46.73 -27.34
C GLU A 295 -0.28 46.66 -25.82
N GLY A 296 -0.37 45.53 -25.14
CA GLY A 296 -0.06 44.13 -25.38
C GLY A 296 0.20 43.57 -23.98
N ASP A 297 -0.41 42.45 -23.60
CA ASP A 297 0.22 41.58 -22.59
C ASP A 297 -0.35 40.17 -22.67
N ASP A 298 0.60 39.26 -22.67
CA ASP A 298 0.54 37.82 -22.81
C ASP A 298 0.45 37.21 -21.41
N GLY A 299 -0.29 36.12 -21.25
CA GLY A 299 -0.27 35.37 -20.00
C GLY A 299 -1.34 34.31 -19.90
N GLY A 300 -1.35 33.37 -20.84
CA GLY A 300 -2.14 32.13 -20.74
C GLY A 300 -1.63 31.24 -19.62
N TYR A 301 -2.55 30.66 -18.85
CA TYR A 301 -2.28 29.48 -18.02
C TYR A 301 -3.35 28.42 -18.31
N GLU A 302 -3.06 27.61 -19.32
CA GLU A 302 -3.63 26.29 -19.50
C GLU A 302 -2.97 25.36 -18.48
N ASN A 303 -3.76 24.61 -17.70
CA ASN A 303 -3.28 23.48 -16.92
C ASN A 303 -4.06 22.25 -17.38
N GLU A 304 -3.60 21.67 -18.49
CA GLU A 304 -3.83 20.28 -18.84
C GLU A 304 -2.91 19.42 -17.97
N VAL A 305 -3.50 18.53 -17.16
CA VAL A 305 -2.73 17.49 -16.45
C VAL A 305 -3.00 16.18 -17.18
N GLU A 306 -2.17 15.90 -18.19
CA GLU A 306 -1.98 14.57 -18.72
C GLU A 306 -1.31 13.71 -17.64
N VAL A 307 -1.91 12.55 -17.37
CA VAL A 307 -1.37 11.55 -16.44
C VAL A 307 -0.72 10.46 -17.29
N GLU A 308 0.55 10.67 -17.63
CA GLU A 308 1.39 9.61 -18.21
C GLU A 308 1.81 8.59 -17.13
N GLY A 309 1.92 7.34 -17.56
CA GLY A 309 2.15 6.17 -16.74
C GLY A 309 3.48 6.20 -16.00
N ALA A 310 3.44 5.83 -14.72
CA ALA A 310 4.64 5.61 -13.92
C ALA A 310 5.31 4.29 -14.36
N GLU A 311 6.34 4.40 -15.20
CA GLU A 311 7.27 3.31 -15.48
C GLU A 311 8.26 3.15 -14.31
N CYS A 312 8.52 1.90 -13.93
CA CYS A 312 9.52 1.54 -12.93
C CYS A 312 10.91 1.83 -13.50
N ILE A 313 11.63 2.77 -12.88
CA ILE A 313 13.03 3.02 -13.19
C ILE A 313 13.84 1.85 -12.63
N THR A 314 14.18 0.88 -13.48
CA THR A 314 15.27 -0.07 -13.25
C THR A 314 16.21 -0.01 -14.45
N ASP A 315 17.08 0.99 -14.47
CA ASP A 315 18.18 1.08 -15.42
C ASP A 315 19.48 1.30 -14.62
N ALA A 316 20.17 0.20 -14.31
CA ALA A 316 21.61 0.14 -14.03
C ALA A 316 22.05 -1.30 -13.71
N MET A 317 21.97 -2.22 -14.68
CA MET A 317 22.83 -3.41 -14.67
C MET A 317 23.30 -3.70 -16.09
N GLY A 318 24.54 -3.27 -16.36
CA GLY A 318 25.26 -3.52 -17.58
C GLY A 318 25.37 -5.03 -17.85
N ARG A 319 24.94 -5.41 -19.04
CA ARG A 319 25.10 -6.71 -19.66
C ARG A 319 26.61 -7.01 -19.80
N VAL A 320 27.13 -7.92 -18.99
CA VAL A 320 28.42 -8.58 -19.29
C VAL A 320 28.16 -9.62 -20.37
N ASP A 321 28.77 -9.37 -21.52
CA ASP A 321 28.74 -10.24 -22.69
C ASP A 321 29.60 -11.49 -22.39
N LEU A 322 28.98 -12.66 -22.42
CA LEU A 322 29.66 -13.96 -22.38
C LEU A 322 29.80 -14.44 -23.81
N THR A 323 30.90 -14.07 -24.45
CA THR A 323 31.43 -14.77 -25.62
C THR A 323 32.93 -14.92 -25.47
N GLU A 324 33.37 -16.18 -25.67
CA GLU A 324 34.71 -16.78 -25.57
C GLU A 324 35.15 -17.30 -24.19
#